data_AF-A0A917MM59-F1
#
_entry.id   AF-A0A917MM59-F1
#
_cell.length_a   1.000
_cell.length_b   1.000
_cell.length_c   1.000
_cell.angle_alpha   90.00
_cell.angle_beta   90.00
_cell.angle_gamma   90.00
#
_symmetry.space_group_name_H-M   'P 1'
#
loop_
_entity.id
_entity.type
_entity.pdbx_description
1 polymer ?
#
loop_
_entity_poly.entity_id
_entity_poly.type
_entity_poly.pdbx_seq_one_letter_code
_entity_poly.pdbx_strand_id
1 'polypeptide(L)'
;MAAKTVGIAVDDELRPALDEVVTHFAHGNRSEFLRLAVREFQARLRLEQLHALRDTARSERDGRIYSPDEVTALIESALTRDQS
;
A
#
# COMPACT_ATOMS: atom_id res chain seq x y z
N MET A 1 23.56 -8.79 -0.17
CA MET A 1 23.65 -7.49 0.55
C MET A 1 23.72 -7.79 2.04
N ALA A 2 24.69 -7.23 2.77
CA ALA A 2 24.76 -7.41 4.22
C ALA A 2 23.69 -6.55 4.92
N ALA A 3 23.00 -7.13 5.91
CA ALA A 3 22.06 -6.37 6.73
C ALA A 3 22.82 -5.35 7.59
N LYS A 4 22.33 -4.11 7.65
CA LYS A 4 22.85 -3.08 8.55
C LYS A 4 22.00 -3.03 9.81
N THR A 5 22.64 -2.98 10.98
CA THR A 5 21.94 -2.82 12.25
C THR A 5 21.43 -1.39 12.37
N VAL A 6 20.15 -1.25 12.76
CA VAL A 6 19.51 0.03 13.06
C VAL A 6 19.06 -0.01 14.51
N GLY A 7 19.42 1.01 15.29
CA GLY A 7 18.89 1.19 16.65
C GLY A 7 17.51 1.83 16.59
N ILE A 8 16.53 1.20 17.24
CA ILE A 8 15.16 1.73 17.33
C ILE A 8 14.89 2.03 18.80
N ALA A 9 14.53 3.27 19.09
CA ALA A 9 14.07 3.68 20.42
C ALA A 9 12.62 3.20 20.61
N VAL A 10 12.35 2.61 21.76
CA VAL A 10 11.04 2.09 22.15
C VAL A 10 10.78 2.53 23.59
N ASP A 11 9.57 2.98 23.86
CA ASP A 11 9.14 3.33 25.22
C ASP A 11 9.29 2.11 26.15
N ASP A 12 9.71 2.35 27.38
CA ASP A 12 9.88 1.28 28.36
C ASP A 12 8.54 0.57 28.66
N GLU A 13 7.42 1.29 28.58
CA GLU A 13 6.07 0.70 28.72
C GLU A 13 5.73 -0.26 27.58
N LEU A 14 6.31 -0.07 26.40
CA LEU A 14 6.04 -0.89 25.22
C LEU A 14 6.93 -2.15 25.18
N ARG A 15 8.01 -2.20 25.97
CA ARG A 15 8.95 -3.34 25.95
C ARG A 15 8.30 -4.70 26.24
N PRO A 16 7.43 -4.86 27.26
CA PRO A 16 6.82 -6.15 27.53
C PRO A 16 5.97 -6.65 26.36
N ALA A 17 5.17 -5.75 25.77
CA ALA A 17 4.35 -6.06 24.61
C ALA A 17 5.22 -6.39 23.39
N LEU A 18 6.30 -5.65 23.16
CA LEU A 18 7.26 -5.93 22.09
C LEU A 18 7.91 -7.31 22.25
N ASP A 19 8.35 -7.66 23.45
CA ASP A 19 8.98 -8.96 23.72
C ASP A 19 7.99 -10.12 23.54
N GLU A 20 6.73 -9.95 23.92
CA GLU A 20 5.66 -10.92 23.67
C GLU A 20 5.46 -11.18 22.17
N VAL A 21 5.24 -10.12 21.38
CA VAL A 21 4.99 -10.27 19.94
C VAL A 21 6.22 -10.76 19.18
N VAL A 22 7.43 -10.36 19.58
CA VAL A 22 8.68 -10.86 18.99
C VAL A 22 8.86 -12.35 19.30
N THR A 23 8.52 -12.77 20.52
CA THR A 23 8.57 -14.20 20.90
C THR A 23 7.58 -15.01 20.07
N HIS A 24 6.35 -14.53 19.95
CA HIS A 24 5.28 -15.24 19.25
C HIS A 24 5.47 -15.28 17.73
N PHE A 25 5.74 -14.14 17.08
CA PHE A 25 5.77 -14.03 15.62
C PHE A 25 7.15 -14.20 15.00
N ALA A 26 8.22 -14.12 15.79
CA ALA A 26 9.59 -14.14 15.29
C ALA A 26 10.55 -14.96 16.16
N HIS A 27 10.03 -15.83 17.04
CA HIS A 27 10.82 -16.73 17.88
C HIS A 27 11.92 -16.02 18.68
N GLY A 28 11.63 -14.80 19.17
CA GLY A 28 12.57 -14.00 19.96
C GLY A 28 13.51 -13.11 19.12
N ASN A 29 13.48 -13.19 17.78
CA ASN A 29 14.34 -12.40 16.91
C ASN A 29 13.71 -11.07 16.50
N ARG A 30 14.14 -9.98 17.15
CA ARG A 30 13.66 -8.61 16.84
C ARG A 30 13.91 -8.18 15.39
N SER A 31 15.01 -8.62 14.77
CA SER A 31 15.30 -8.28 13.37
C SER A 31 14.34 -8.99 12.41
N GLU A 32 14.00 -10.25 12.67
CA GLU A 32 12.97 -10.95 11.86
C GLU A 32 11.60 -10.33 12.06
N PHE A 33 11.22 -10.05 13.31
CA PHE A 33 9.97 -9.38 13.62
C PHE A 33 9.84 -8.06 12.86
N LEU A 34 10.89 -7.23 12.89
CA LEU A 34 10.91 -5.97 12.16
C LEU A 34 10.76 -6.17 10.65
N ARG A 35 11.40 -7.19 10.06
CA ARG A 35 11.24 -7.49 8.63
C ARG A 35 9.81 -7.92 8.28
N LEU A 36 9.18 -8.71 9.13
CA LEU A 36 7.77 -9.11 8.97
C LEU A 36 6.85 -7.90 9.08
N ALA A 37 7.01 -7.11 10.12
CA ALA A 37 6.22 -5.90 10.36
C ALA A 37 6.34 -4.91 9.18
N VAL A 38 7.56 -4.63 8.71
CA VAL A 38 7.77 -3.72 7.56
C VAL A 38 7.06 -4.22 6.31
N ARG A 39 7.10 -5.52 6.01
CA ARG A 39 6.40 -6.09 4.84
C ARG A 39 4.89 -5.93 4.97
N GLU A 40 4.34 -6.20 6.14
CA GLU A 40 2.92 -6.05 6.44
C GLU A 40 2.46 -4.60 6.28
N PHE A 41 3.17 -3.64 6.89
CA PHE A 41 2.83 -2.23 6.77
C PHE A 41 3.02 -1.70 5.34
N GLN A 42 4.00 -2.19 4.58
CA GLN A 42 4.14 -1.85 3.16
C GLN A 42 2.95 -2.35 2.33
N ALA A 43 2.43 -3.54 2.61
CA ALA A 43 1.24 -4.05 1.91
C ALA A 43 0.01 -3.17 2.20
N ARG A 44 -0.18 -2.77 3.46
CA ARG A 44 -1.26 -1.85 3.86
C ARG A 44 -1.13 -0.48 3.21
N LEU A 45 0.07 0.10 3.20
CA LEU A 45 0.33 1.39 2.56
C LEU A 45 -0.01 1.36 1.06
N ARG A 46 0.35 0.28 0.35
CA ARG A 46 -0.02 0.11 -1.07
C ARG A 46 -1.54 0.00 -1.24
N LEU A 47 -2.21 -0.72 -0.35
CA LEU A 47 -3.67 -0.85 -0.39
C LEU A 47 -4.35 0.51 -0.20
N GLU A 48 -3.90 1.32 0.77
CA GLU A 48 -4.39 2.68 1.00
C GLU A 48 -4.19 3.57 -0.23
N GLN A 49 -3.02 3.50 -0.88
CA GLN A 49 -2.74 4.23 -2.12
C GLN A 49 -3.67 3.83 -3.26
N LEU A 50 -3.95 2.53 -3.42
CA LEU A 50 -4.87 2.04 -4.45
C LEU A 50 -6.31 2.48 -4.18
N HIS A 51 -6.75 2.49 -2.93
CA HIS A 51 -8.05 3.03 -2.55
C HIS A 51 -8.15 4.51 -2.84
N ALA A 52 -7.16 5.31 -2.45
CA ALA A 52 -7.11 6.73 -2.76
C ALA A 52 -7.18 6.99 -4.27
N LEU A 53 -6.41 6.25 -5.08
CA LEU A 53 -6.44 6.37 -6.54
C LEU A 53 -7.83 6.05 -7.11
N ARG A 54 -8.45 4.96 -6.64
CA ARG A 54 -9.80 4.57 -7.06
C ARG A 54 -10.83 5.65 -6.70
N ASP A 55 -10.73 6.21 -5.51
CA ASP A 55 -11.70 7.19 -5.03
C ASP A 55 -11.53 8.53 -5.80
N THR A 56 -10.29 8.94 -6.10
CA THR A 56 -10.01 10.05 -7.02
C THR A 56 -10.62 9.80 -8.40
N ALA A 57 -10.34 8.65 -9.01
CA ALA A 57 -10.89 8.30 -10.34
C ALA A 57 -12.42 8.26 -10.35
N ARG A 58 -13.06 7.86 -9.23
CA ARG A 58 -14.53 7.87 -9.09
C ARG A 58 -15.06 9.30 -8.98
N SER A 59 -14.36 10.18 -8.27
CA SER A 59 -14.75 11.59 -8.11
C SER A 59 -14.61 12.38 -9.41
N GLU A 60 -13.53 12.15 -10.18
CA GLU A 60 -13.31 12.80 -11.48
C GLU A 60 -14.30 12.34 -12.55
N ARG A 61 -14.84 11.12 -12.42
CA ARG A 61 -15.85 10.56 -13.32
C ARG A 61 -17.28 10.95 -12.94
N ASP A 62 -17.49 11.82 -11.94
CA ASP A 62 -18.82 12.18 -11.43
C ASP A 62 -19.67 10.94 -11.08
N GLY A 63 -19.00 9.87 -10.62
CA GLY A 63 -19.63 8.58 -10.33
C GLY A 63 -20.02 7.73 -11.55
N ARG A 64 -19.71 8.13 -12.79
CA ARG A 64 -19.97 7.30 -13.98
C ARG A 64 -19.06 6.08 -14.04
N ILE A 65 -19.70 4.92 -14.08
CA ILE A 65 -19.07 3.66 -14.44
C ILE A 65 -19.30 3.46 -15.93
N TYR A 66 -18.23 3.51 -16.71
CA TYR A 66 -18.28 3.21 -18.14
C TYR A 66 -18.14 1.71 -18.35
N SER A 67 -18.97 1.15 -19.21
CA SER A 67 -18.79 -0.19 -19.76
C SER A 67 -17.56 -0.24 -20.69
N PRO A 68 -16.99 -1.43 -20.96
CA PRO A 68 -15.85 -1.57 -21.87
C PRO A 68 -16.11 -0.99 -23.27
N ASP A 69 -17.33 -1.12 -23.78
CA ASP A 69 -17.73 -0.62 -25.10
C ASP A 69 -17.76 0.92 -25.12
N GLU A 70 -18.29 1.54 -24.06
CA GLU A 70 -18.30 3.01 -23.91
C GLU A 70 -16.88 3.59 -23.79
N VAL A 71 -15.97 2.88 -23.11
CA VAL A 71 -14.55 3.28 -23.03
C VAL A 71 -13.91 3.23 -24.42
N THR A 72 -14.18 2.18 -25.20
CA THR A 72 -13.64 2.02 -26.55
C THR A 72 -14.11 3.14 -27.48
N ALA A 73 -15.41 3.44 -27.48
CA ALA A 73 -15.98 4.55 -28.26
C ALA A 73 -15.41 5.92 -27.85
N LEU A 74 -15.17 6.15 -26.55
CA LEU A 74 -14.51 7.37 -26.06
C LEU A 74 -13.09 7.52 -26.59
N ILE A 75 -12.29 6.45 -26.55
CA ILE A 75 -10.91 6.44 -27.05
C ILE A 75 -10.88 6.75 -28.55
N GLU A 76 -11.73 6.09 -29.34
CA GLU A 76 -11.84 6.33 -30.78
C GLU A 76 -12.22 7.79 -31.08
N SER A 77 -13.19 8.35 -30.35
CA SER A 77 -13.61 9.74 -30.52
C SER A 77 -12.49 10.76 -30.20
N ALA A 78 -11.66 10.47 -29.20
CA ALA A 78 -10.55 11.32 -28.80
C ALA A 78 -9.41 11.29 -29.84
N LEU A 79 -9.06 10.11 -30.35
CA LEU A 79 -8.04 9.93 -31.38
C LEU A 79 -8.43 10.58 -32.72
N THR A 80 -9.72 10.68 -33.00
CA THR A 80 -10.23 11.32 -34.23
C THR A 80 -10.21 12.85 -34.12
N ARG A 81 -10.41 13.40 -32.92
CA ARG A 81 -10.36 14.86 -32.66
C ARG A 81 -8.96 15.45 -32.73
N ASP A 82 -7.91 14.67 -32.45
CA ASP A 82 -6.51 15.13 -32.47
C ASP A 82 -5.93 15.17 -33.90
N GLN A 83 -6.67 14.67 -34.90
CA GLN A 83 -6.28 14.64 -36.32
C GLN A 83 -7.03 15.67 -37.19
N SER A 84 -7.82 16.57 -36.58
CA SER A 84 -8.57 17.65 -37.26
C SER A 84 -8.07 19.02 -36.82
#